data_AF-A0A955V3U4-F1
#
_entry.id   AF-A0A955V3U4-F1
#
_cell.length_a   1.000
_cell.length_b   1.000
_cell.length_c   1.000
_cell.angle_alpha   90.00
_cell.angle_beta   90.00
_cell.angle_gamma   90.00
#
_symmetry.space_group_name_H-M   'P 1'
#
loop_
_entity.id
_entity.type
_entity.pdbx_description
1 polymer ?
#
loop_
_entity_poly.entity_id
_entity_poly.type
_entity_poly.pdbx_seq_one_letter_code
_entity_poly.pdbx_strand_id
1 'polypeptide(L)'
;MTPNELRERILSDHAQLRRALADLEELSHAALDRGATGREELRRAGEHFLFQLEEHMRHEDDQLVPLLRTIDAWGPERAHLVEEDHRAQRAQMRVYLDALRRRDAPRAELADLLLEIASWLRRDMDDEEEVTLRPDVLRDDVVGIDVEAG
;
A
#
# COMPACT_ATOMS: atom_id res chain seq x y z
N MET A 1 -9.40 19.30 3.66
CA MET A 1 -8.69 18.65 2.55
C MET A 1 -9.73 18.34 1.49
N THR A 2 -9.53 18.78 0.26
CA THR A 2 -10.40 18.42 -0.87
C THR A 2 -10.10 16.99 -1.36
N PRO A 3 -11.00 16.36 -2.15
CA PRO A 3 -10.68 15.10 -2.82
C PRO A 3 -9.37 15.11 -3.60
N ASN A 4 -9.10 16.17 -4.36
CA ASN A 4 -7.85 16.26 -5.12
C ASN A 4 -6.63 16.44 -4.21
N GLU A 5 -6.72 17.25 -3.15
CA GLU A 5 -5.62 17.39 -2.17
C GLU A 5 -5.28 16.07 -1.47
N LEU A 6 -6.30 15.27 -1.11
CA LEU A 6 -6.11 13.95 -0.51
C LEU A 6 -5.49 12.97 -1.50
N ARG A 7 -5.98 12.96 -2.74
CA ARG A 7 -5.42 12.15 -3.83
C ARG A 7 -3.93 12.46 -4.04
N GLU A 8 -3.57 13.73 -4.17
CA GLU A 8 -2.17 14.15 -4.34
C GLU A 8 -1.29 13.73 -3.17
N ARG A 9 -1.83 13.79 -1.94
CA ARG A 9 -1.15 13.31 -0.74
C ARG A 9 -0.86 11.81 -0.81
N ILE A 10 -1.87 11.00 -1.15
CA ILE A 10 -1.74 9.53 -1.25
C ILE A 10 -0.72 9.15 -2.34
N LEU A 11 -0.78 9.78 -3.52
CA LEU A 11 0.20 9.54 -4.59
C LEU A 11 1.63 9.91 -4.17
N SER A 12 1.79 10.95 -3.34
CA SER A 12 3.09 11.29 -2.76
C SER A 12 3.55 10.23 -1.75
N ASP A 13 2.65 9.63 -0.99
CA ASP A 13 2.95 8.53 -0.08
C ASP A 13 3.34 7.27 -0.88
N HIS A 14 2.64 6.93 -1.98
CA HIS A 14 3.03 5.86 -2.91
C HIS A 14 4.42 6.08 -3.50
N ALA A 15 4.75 7.32 -3.90
CA ALA A 15 6.08 7.63 -4.40
C ALA A 15 7.18 7.41 -3.34
N GLN A 16 6.87 7.62 -2.06
CA GLN A 16 7.77 7.32 -0.95
C GLN A 16 7.91 5.80 -0.74
N LEU A 17 6.79 5.07 -0.72
CA LEU A 17 6.79 3.61 -0.59
C LEU A 17 7.54 2.94 -1.74
N ARG A 18 7.36 3.38 -2.99
CA ARG A 18 8.11 2.87 -4.15
C ARG A 18 9.62 3.07 -4.04
N ARG A 19 10.07 4.15 -3.39
CA ARG A 19 11.51 4.36 -3.10
C ARG A 19 11.99 3.38 -2.03
N ALA A 20 11.26 3.24 -0.93
CA ALA A 20 11.59 2.28 0.12
C ALA A 20 11.61 0.82 -0.41
N LEU A 21 10.71 0.48 -1.34
CA LEU A 21 10.73 -0.81 -2.04
C LEU A 21 11.97 -1.01 -2.90
N ALA A 22 12.41 0.03 -3.63
CA ALA A 22 13.64 -0.06 -4.42
C ALA A 22 14.87 -0.30 -3.52
N ASP A 23 14.92 0.37 -2.36
CA ASP A 23 15.98 0.18 -1.36
C ASP A 23 15.96 -1.25 -0.79
N LEU A 24 14.77 -1.81 -0.54
CA LEU A 24 14.61 -3.21 -0.12
C LEU A 24 15.05 -4.21 -1.19
N GLU A 25 14.71 -3.97 -2.45
CA GLU A 25 15.11 -4.81 -3.57
C GLU A 25 16.63 -4.83 -3.73
N GLU A 26 17.29 -3.67 -3.67
CA GLU A 26 18.75 -3.56 -3.72
C GLU A 26 19.41 -4.32 -2.55
N LEU A 27 18.88 -4.14 -1.33
CA LEU A 27 19.37 -4.80 -0.13
C LEU A 27 19.26 -6.33 -0.25
N SER A 28 18.15 -6.83 -0.77
CA SER A 28 17.88 -8.24 -1.00
C SER A 28 18.80 -8.84 -2.07
N HIS A 29 18.98 -8.15 -3.20
CA HIS A 29 19.91 -8.59 -4.25
C HIS A 29 21.36 -8.64 -3.73
N ALA A 30 21.80 -7.64 -2.96
CA ALA A 30 23.13 -7.65 -2.34
C ALA A 30 23.32 -8.82 -1.35
N ALA A 31 22.25 -9.21 -0.64
CA ALA A 31 22.24 -10.36 0.26
C ALA A 31 22.37 -11.71 -0.49
N LEU A 32 21.77 -11.82 -1.67
CA LEU A 32 21.79 -13.01 -2.51
C LEU A 32 23.13 -13.17 -3.23
N ASP A 33 23.65 -12.10 -3.84
CA ASP A 33 24.85 -12.17 -4.69
C ASP A 33 26.14 -12.31 -3.89
N ARG A 34 26.36 -11.35 -2.97
CA ARG A 34 27.66 -11.16 -2.30
C ARG A 34 27.64 -11.61 -0.85
N GLY A 35 26.45 -11.87 -0.32
CA GLY A 35 26.24 -12.04 1.11
C GLY A 35 26.69 -10.83 1.93
N ALA A 36 26.72 -9.65 1.30
CA ALA A 36 27.19 -8.40 1.91
C ALA A 36 26.25 -7.91 3.01
N THR A 37 24.96 -8.21 2.87
CA THR A 37 23.91 -7.87 3.83
C THR A 37 23.72 -8.98 4.86
N GLY A 38 23.61 -8.62 6.13
CA GLY A 38 23.32 -9.55 7.22
C GLY A 38 21.84 -9.91 7.33
N ARG A 39 21.52 -11.05 7.98
CA ARG A 39 20.11 -11.44 8.25
C ARG A 39 19.36 -10.40 9.08
N GLU A 40 20.02 -9.83 10.08
CA GLU A 40 19.42 -8.84 10.97
C GLU A 40 19.06 -7.54 10.24
N GLU A 41 19.88 -7.16 9.27
CA GLU A 41 19.67 -5.97 8.46
C GLU A 41 18.45 -6.15 7.54
N LEU A 42 18.32 -7.29 6.86
CA LEU A 42 17.13 -7.63 6.07
C LEU A 42 15.86 -7.61 6.93
N ARG A 43 15.92 -8.18 8.14
CA ARG A 43 14.77 -8.17 9.06
C ARG A 43 14.35 -6.77 9.43
N ARG A 44 15.29 -5.94 9.88
CA ARG A 44 14.99 -4.56 10.28
C ARG A 44 14.43 -3.75 9.13
N ALA A 45 15.00 -3.90 7.94
CA ALA A 45 14.50 -3.21 6.75
C ALA A 45 13.06 -3.65 6.41
N GLY A 46 12.78 -4.96 6.42
CA GLY A 46 11.43 -5.49 6.20
C GLY A 46 10.43 -5.05 7.25
N GLU A 47 10.77 -5.15 8.54
CA GLU A 47 9.89 -4.73 9.63
C GLU A 47 9.63 -3.22 9.60
N HIS A 48 10.64 -2.41 9.31
CA HIS A 48 10.48 -0.97 9.16
C HIS A 48 9.54 -0.63 8.00
N PHE A 49 9.72 -1.28 6.85
CA PHE A 49 8.87 -1.08 5.70
C PHE A 49 7.41 -1.47 5.96
N LEU A 50 7.18 -2.64 6.56
CA LEU A 50 5.82 -3.09 6.91
C LEU A 50 5.16 -2.14 7.92
N PHE A 51 5.93 -1.51 8.82
CA PHE A 51 5.41 -0.46 9.68
C PHE A 51 4.98 0.79 8.88
N GLN A 52 5.80 1.25 7.93
CA GLN A 52 5.46 2.39 7.07
C GLN A 52 4.20 2.11 6.23
N LEU A 53 4.06 0.91 5.70
CA LEU A 53 2.87 0.48 4.96
C LEU A 53 1.62 0.52 5.84
N GLU A 54 1.68 0.02 7.08
CA GLU A 54 0.54 0.08 8.00
C GLU A 54 0.13 1.53 8.33
N GLU A 55 1.10 2.44 8.48
CA GLU A 55 0.79 3.85 8.71
C GLU A 55 0.09 4.51 7.52
N HIS A 56 0.49 4.16 6.30
CA HIS A 56 -0.13 4.62 5.06
C HIS A 56 -1.57 4.08 4.93
N MET A 57 -1.77 2.77 5.08
CA MET A 57 -3.12 2.17 5.04
C MET A 57 -4.05 2.76 6.11
N ARG A 58 -3.53 3.03 7.32
CA ARG A 58 -4.31 3.71 8.38
C ARG A 58 -4.73 5.11 7.95
N HIS A 59 -3.84 5.86 7.30
CA HIS A 59 -4.17 7.19 6.80
C HIS A 59 -5.30 7.15 5.77
N GLU A 60 -5.30 6.15 4.88
CA GLU A 60 -6.37 5.94 3.90
C GLU A 60 -7.68 5.50 4.55
N ASP A 61 -7.64 4.56 5.49
CA ASP A 61 -8.82 4.15 6.25
C ASP A 61 -9.45 5.34 7.00
N ASP A 62 -8.62 6.26 7.51
CA ASP A 62 -9.06 7.42 8.27
C ASP A 62 -9.56 8.58 7.38
N GLN A 63 -9.07 8.70 6.15
CA GLN A 63 -9.33 9.86 5.28
C GLN A 63 -9.99 9.50 3.95
N LEU A 64 -9.43 8.53 3.21
CA LEU A 64 -9.90 8.15 1.88
C LEU A 64 -11.23 7.40 1.97
N VAL A 65 -11.32 6.37 2.82
CA VAL A 65 -12.52 5.53 2.91
C VAL A 65 -13.77 6.34 3.28
N PRO A 66 -13.76 7.23 4.29
CA PRO A 66 -14.91 8.10 4.59
C PRO A 66 -15.26 9.03 3.43
N LEU A 67 -14.26 9.56 2.72
CA LEU A 67 -14.49 10.43 1.58
C LEU A 67 -15.16 9.69 0.43
N LEU A 68 -14.63 8.52 0.04
CA LEU A 68 -15.17 7.67 -1.01
C LEU A 68 -16.66 7.40 -0.80
N ARG A 69 -17.10 7.10 0.43
CA ARG A 69 -18.52 6.86 0.76
C ARG A 69 -19.46 8.01 0.38
N THR A 70 -18.94 9.23 0.27
CA THR A 70 -19.73 10.45 0.07
C THR A 70 -19.61 11.04 -1.34
N ILE A 71 -18.73 10.49 -2.19
CA ILE A 71 -18.31 11.17 -3.42
C ILE A 71 -19.33 11.05 -4.57
N ASP A 72 -19.99 9.89 -4.71
CA ASP A 72 -21.01 9.62 -5.72
C ASP A 72 -21.89 8.41 -5.33
N ALA A 73 -22.80 8.01 -6.22
CA ALA A 73 -23.71 6.87 -6.01
C ALA A 73 -23.00 5.51 -5.89
N TRP A 74 -21.76 5.39 -6.38
CA TRP A 74 -20.92 4.17 -6.29
C TRP A 74 -19.92 4.26 -5.13
N GLY A 75 -19.80 5.42 -4.50
CA GLY A 75 -18.89 5.70 -3.39
C GLY A 75 -18.92 4.68 -2.26
N PRO A 76 -20.10 4.27 -1.74
CA PRO A 76 -20.19 3.26 -0.69
C PRO A 76 -19.60 1.89 -1.09
N GLU A 77 -19.79 1.48 -2.34
CA GLU A 77 -19.24 0.21 -2.85
C GLU A 77 -17.72 0.30 -3.00
N ARG A 78 -17.19 1.40 -3.56
CA ARG A 78 -15.73 1.59 -3.66
C ARG A 78 -15.06 1.60 -2.30
N ALA A 79 -15.66 2.29 -1.32
CA ALA A 79 -15.16 2.30 0.04
C ALA A 79 -15.16 0.89 0.66
N HIS A 80 -16.20 0.09 0.38
CA HIS A 80 -16.27 -1.29 0.87
C HIS A 80 -15.16 -2.17 0.29
N LEU A 81 -14.88 -2.03 -1.01
CA LEU A 81 -13.80 -2.77 -1.68
C LEU A 81 -12.43 -2.42 -1.08
N VAL A 82 -12.12 -1.13 -0.92
CA VAL A 82 -10.87 -0.70 -0.28
C VAL A 82 -10.75 -1.27 1.15
N GLU A 83 -11.82 -1.24 1.94
CA GLU A 83 -11.81 -1.84 3.29
C GLU A 83 -11.61 -3.37 3.28
N GLU A 84 -12.12 -4.07 2.27
CA GLU A 84 -11.89 -5.50 2.09
C GLU A 84 -10.45 -5.80 1.69
N ASP A 85 -9.92 -5.06 0.72
CA ASP A 85 -8.55 -5.18 0.25
C ASP A 85 -7.57 -4.89 1.40
N HIS A 86 -7.76 -3.79 2.13
CA HIS A 86 -6.93 -3.45 3.29
C HIS A 86 -6.98 -4.51 4.39
N ARG A 87 -8.13 -5.17 4.59
CA ARG A 87 -8.24 -6.29 5.56
C ARG A 87 -7.42 -7.49 5.11
N ALA A 88 -7.46 -7.81 3.81
CA ALA A 88 -6.69 -8.90 3.22
C ALA A 88 -5.18 -8.60 3.25
N GLN A 89 -4.78 -7.39 2.86
CA GLN A 89 -3.40 -6.91 2.90
C GLN A 89 -2.84 -6.97 4.33
N ARG A 90 -3.57 -6.49 5.35
CA ARG A 90 -3.14 -6.63 6.76
C ARG A 90 -2.99 -8.08 7.21
N ALA A 91 -3.85 -8.97 6.72
CA ALA A 91 -3.69 -10.40 6.99
C ALA A 91 -2.39 -10.93 6.39
N GLN A 92 -2.07 -10.55 5.15
CA GLN A 92 -0.84 -10.92 4.47
C GLN A 92 0.40 -10.31 5.14
N MET A 93 0.36 -9.05 5.55
CA MET A 93 1.44 -8.39 6.28
C MET A 93 1.78 -9.09 7.60
N ARG A 94 0.79 -9.64 8.31
CA ARG A 94 1.05 -10.46 9.51
C ARG A 94 1.83 -11.73 9.17
N VAL A 95 1.50 -12.40 8.07
CA VAL A 95 2.24 -13.58 7.59
C VAL A 95 3.69 -13.21 7.28
N TYR A 96 3.90 -12.08 6.59
CA TYR A 96 5.24 -11.58 6.28
C TYR A 96 6.03 -11.20 7.53
N LEU A 97 5.39 -10.53 8.49
CA LEU A 97 6.02 -10.14 9.75
C LEU A 97 6.43 -11.37 10.58
N ASP A 98 5.58 -12.40 10.64
CA ASP A 98 5.89 -13.65 11.32
C ASP A 98 7.08 -14.37 10.64
N ALA A 99 7.12 -14.38 9.30
CA ALA A 99 8.22 -14.94 8.54
C ALA A 99 9.55 -14.18 8.78
N LEU A 100 9.53 -12.84 8.77
CA LEU A 100 10.69 -12.00 9.10
C LEU A 100 11.19 -12.25 10.53
N ARG A 101 10.29 -12.59 11.48
CA ARG A 101 10.62 -12.81 12.89
C ARG A 101 11.11 -14.22 13.22
N ARG A 102 10.99 -15.19 12.30
CA ARG A 102 11.50 -16.56 12.50
C ARG A 102 13.00 -16.57 12.74
N ARG A 103 13.45 -16.86 13.96
CA ARG A 103 14.86 -16.71 14.39
C ARG A 103 15.87 -17.45 13.52
N ASP A 104 15.46 -18.57 12.93
CA ASP A 104 16.29 -19.49 12.14
C ASP A 104 16.16 -19.29 10.62
N ALA A 105 15.34 -18.35 10.16
CA ALA A 105 15.19 -18.05 8.73
C ALA A 105 16.57 -17.82 8.06
N PRO A 106 16.92 -18.59 7.01
CA PRO A 106 18.10 -18.37 6.20
C PRO A 106 18.11 -16.97 5.57
N ARG A 107 19.30 -16.44 5.32
CA ARG A 107 19.46 -15.12 4.68
C ARG A 107 18.76 -15.07 3.32
N ALA A 108 18.93 -16.11 2.50
CA ALA A 108 18.32 -16.18 1.17
C ALA A 108 16.79 -16.15 1.27
N GLU A 109 16.19 -16.92 2.20
CA GLU A 109 14.74 -16.91 2.42
C GLU A 109 14.22 -15.52 2.82
N LEU A 110 14.95 -14.80 3.68
CA LEU A 110 14.59 -13.42 4.02
C LEU A 110 14.70 -12.47 2.83
N ALA A 111 15.72 -12.61 1.99
CA ALA A 111 15.88 -11.77 0.80
C ALA A 111 14.76 -12.04 -0.22
N ASP A 112 14.46 -13.31 -0.48
CA ASP A 112 13.37 -13.71 -1.38
C ASP A 112 12.00 -13.20 -0.87
N LEU A 113 11.76 -13.28 0.44
CA LEU A 113 10.55 -12.75 1.08
C LEU A 113 10.39 -11.24 0.85
N LEU A 114 11.48 -10.47 0.99
CA LEU A 114 11.43 -9.01 0.76
C LEU A 114 11.19 -8.67 -0.72
N LEU A 115 11.73 -9.45 -1.65
CA LEU A 115 11.44 -9.30 -3.08
C LEU A 115 9.98 -9.64 -3.39
N GLU A 116 9.41 -10.64 -2.72
CA GLU A 116 7.99 -10.98 -2.82
C GLU A 116 7.12 -9.81 -2.32
N ILE A 117 7.40 -9.27 -1.13
CA ILE A 117 6.70 -8.09 -0.58
C ILE A 117 6.76 -6.92 -1.56
N ALA A 118 7.93 -6.66 -2.14
CA ALA A 118 8.09 -5.57 -3.09
C ALA A 118 7.26 -5.78 -4.37
N SER A 119 7.28 -6.99 -4.93
CA SER A 119 6.48 -7.32 -6.11
C SER A 119 4.97 -7.24 -5.85
N TRP A 120 4.54 -7.70 -4.68
CA TRP A 120 3.14 -7.66 -4.26
C TRP A 120 2.66 -6.22 -4.11
N LEU A 121 3.36 -5.38 -3.33
CA LEU A 121 2.90 -4.02 -3.08
C LEU A 121 3.00 -3.11 -4.32
N ARG A 122 3.97 -3.34 -5.21
CA ARG A 122 4.01 -2.58 -6.48
C ARG A 122 2.73 -2.78 -7.29
N ARG A 123 2.26 -4.02 -7.42
CA ARG A 123 1.01 -4.30 -8.14
C ARG A 123 -0.18 -3.66 -7.45
N ASP A 124 -0.23 -3.78 -6.13
CA ASP A 124 -1.30 -3.21 -5.31
C ASP A 124 -1.43 -1.69 -5.48
N MET A 125 -0.32 -0.94 -5.39
CA MET A 125 -0.31 0.51 -5.64
C MET A 125 -0.68 0.85 -7.09
N ASP A 126 -0.24 0.06 -8.07
CA ASP A 126 -0.57 0.30 -9.48
C ASP A 126 -2.09 0.08 -9.70
N ASP A 127 -2.67 -0.99 -9.16
CA ASP A 127 -4.09 -1.28 -9.24
C ASP A 127 -4.94 -0.19 -8.54
N GLU A 128 -4.52 0.26 -7.35
CA GLU A 128 -5.22 1.32 -6.62
C GLU A 128 -5.18 2.66 -7.39
N GLU A 129 -4.03 3.01 -7.98
CA GLU A 129 -3.87 4.20 -8.81
C GLU A 129 -4.75 4.17 -10.07
N GLU A 130 -4.90 2.99 -10.67
CA GLU A 130 -5.71 2.77 -11.87
C GLU A 130 -7.20 2.60 -11.60
N VAL A 131 -7.63 2.40 -10.35
CA VAL A 131 -9.03 2.14 -10.01
C VAL A 131 -9.59 3.20 -9.07
N THR A 132 -8.97 3.39 -7.91
CA THR A 132 -9.52 4.20 -6.80
C THR A 132 -9.01 5.64 -6.85
N LEU A 133 -7.73 5.86 -7.15
CA LEU A 133 -7.10 7.17 -7.12
C LEU A 133 -7.12 7.89 -8.48
N ARG A 134 -7.98 7.47 -9.39
CA ARG A 134 -8.10 8.15 -10.68
C ARG A 134 -8.68 9.55 -10.53
N PRO A 135 -8.22 10.53 -11.34
CA PRO A 135 -8.74 11.90 -11.29
C PRO A 135 -10.26 12.01 -11.51
N ASP A 136 -10.87 11.07 -12.25
CA ASP A 136 -12.31 11.06 -12.50
C ASP A 136 -13.13 10.49 -11.32
N VAL A 137 -12.50 9.76 -10.40
CA VAL A 137 -13.11 9.28 -9.15
C VAL A 137 -12.97 10.35 -8.06
N LEU A 138 -11.74 10.80 -7.80
CA LEU A 138 -11.42 11.80 -6.77
C LEU A 138 -11.27 13.20 -7.40
N ARG A 139 -12.39 13.81 -7.78
CA ARG A 139 -12.44 15.21 -8.25
C ARG A 139 -13.21 16.10 -7.28
N ASP A 140 -12.89 17.38 -7.31
CA ASP A 140 -13.56 18.38 -6.48
C ASP A 140 -15.00 18.69 -6.95
N ASP A 141 -15.35 18.31 -8.18
CA ASP A 141 -16.68 18.52 -8.77
C ASP A 141 -17.64 17.36 -8.44
N VAL A 142 -18.58 17.60 -7.51
CA VAL A 142 -19.71 16.72 -7.24
C VAL A 142 -20.69 16.79 -8.41
N VAL A 143 -20.81 15.71 -9.20
CA VAL A 143 -21.93 15.57 -10.13
C VAL A 143 -23.16 15.15 -9.33
N GLY A 144 -23.85 16.16 -8.78
CA GLY A 144 -25.22 15.99 -8.33
C GLY A 144 -26.06 15.69 -9.57
N ILE A 145 -26.53 14.44 -9.70
CA ILE A 145 -27.57 14.13 -10.67
C ILE A 145 -28.85 14.75 -10.11
N ASP A 146 -29.17 15.97 -10.51
CA ASP A 146 -30.51 16.51 -10.35
C ASP A 146 -31.44 15.63 -11.20
N VAL A 147 -32.15 14.73 -10.54
CA VAL A 147 -33.26 14.01 -11.15
C VAL A 147 -34.41 15.01 -11.23
N GLU A 148 -34.51 15.74 -12.34
CA GLU A 148 -35.72 16.49 -12.65
C GLU A 148 -36.88 15.49 -12.78
N ALA A 149 -37.72 15.42 -11.75
CA ALA A 149 -38.98 14.71 -11.79
C ALA A 149 -39.94 15.47 -12.72
N GLY A 150 -40.21 14.88 -13.89
CA GLY A 150 -41.31 15.26 -14.77
C GLY A 150 -42.64 14.66 -14.33
#